data_AF-A0A0H0F812-F1
#
_entry.id   AF-A0A0H0F812-F1
#
_cell.length_a   1.000
_cell.length_b   1.000
_cell.length_c   1.000
_cell.angle_alpha   90.00
_cell.angle_beta   90.00
_cell.angle_gamma   90.00
#
_symmetry.space_group_name_H-M   'P 1'
#
loop_
_entity.id
_entity.type
_entity.pdbx_description
1 polymer ?
#
loop_
_entity_poly.entity_id
_entity_poly.type
_entity_poly.pdbx_seq_one_letter_code
_entity_poly.pdbx_strand_id
1 'polypeptide(L)' 'MIRRVVNSLYHRYNRCPRVGQWFTTSNGHVLRVCLVNTESQKVVCELLGRNYTISYPLAVFQSGKMFKRLGGAV' A
#
# COMPACT_ATOMS: atom_id res chain seq x y z
N MET A 1 -27.20 -0.39 -12.52
CA MET A 1 -25.84 -0.29 -13.10
C MET A 1 -24.89 0.56 -12.24
N ILE A 2 -25.33 1.72 -11.75
CA ILE A 2 -24.54 2.69 -10.97
C ILE A 2 -23.89 2.08 -9.72
N ARG A 3 -24.60 1.25 -8.95
CA ARG A 3 -24.04 0.58 -7.74
C ARG A 3 -22.77 -0.24 -8.01
N ARG A 4 -22.68 -0.93 -9.16
CA ARG A 4 -21.48 -1.72 -9.52
C ARG A 4 -20.29 -0.81 -9.85
N VAL A 5 -20.54 0.31 -10.53
CA VAL A 5 -19.51 1.30 -10.88
C VAL A 5 -19.00 1.98 -9.62
N VAL A 6 -19.90 2.43 -8.74
CA VAL A 6 -19.54 3.05 -7.46
C VAL A 6 -18.74 2.07 -6.59
N ASN A 7 -19.19 0.82 -6.44
CA ASN A 7 -18.44 -0.19 -5.69
C ASN A 7 -17.06 -0.47 -6.30
N SER A 8 -16.94 -0.53 -7.63
CA SER A 8 -15.66 -0.72 -8.31
C SER A 8 -14.68 0.43 -8.03
N LEU A 9 -15.16 1.67 -8.08
CA LEU A 9 -14.39 2.86 -7.75
C LEU A 9 -14.00 2.88 -6.26
N TYR A 10 -14.93 2.55 -5.37
CA TYR A 10 -14.68 2.43 -3.93
C TYR A 10 -13.62 1.36 -3.63
N HIS A 11 -13.70 0.21 -4.30
CA HIS A 11 -12.72 -0.87 -4.15
C HIS A 11 -11.35 -0.50 -4.72
N ARG A 12 -11.26 0.33 -5.76
CA ARG A 12 -9.98 0.87 -6.25
C ARG A 12 -9.38 1.87 -5.27
N TYR A 13 -10.19 2.81 -4.77
CA TYR A 13 -9.73 3.83 -3.81
C TYR A 13 -9.25 3.22 -2.49
N ASN A 14 -9.93 2.18 -2.01
CA ASN A 14 -9.58 1.52 -0.75
C ASN A 14 -8.32 0.61 -0.86
N ARG A 15 -7.78 0.42 -2.06
CA ARG A 15 -6.52 -0.30 -2.30
C ARG A 15 -5.30 0.62 -2.29
N CYS A 16 -5.48 1.94 -2.30
CA CYS A 16 -4.35 2.83 -2.12
C CYS A 16 -3.77 2.65 -0.71
N PRO A 17 -2.45 2.42 -0.58
CA PRO A 17 -1.80 2.41 0.71
C PRO A 17 -1.94 3.79 1.35
N ARG A 18 -1.98 3.82 2.67
CA ARG A 18 -1.98 5.06 3.47
C ARG A 18 -0.74 5.08 4.35
N VAL A 19 -0.26 6.29 4.64
CA VAL A 19 0.82 6.49 5.60
C VAL A 19 0.46 5.84 6.94
N GLY A 20 1.44 5.19 7.57
CA GLY A 20 1.27 4.44 8.81
C GLY A 20 0.75 3.01 8.64
N GLN A 21 0.28 2.61 7.46
CA GLN A 21 -0.15 1.24 7.22
C GLN A 21 1.02 0.26 7.17
N TRP A 22 0.77 -0.94 7.65
CA TRP A 22 1.71 -2.05 7.66
C TRP A 22 1.38 -3.06 6.57
N PHE A 23 2.42 -3.55 5.90
CA PHE A 23 2.32 -4.57 4.85
C PHE A 23 3.37 -5.67 5.07
N THR A 24 3.04 -6.91 4.71
CA THR A 24 4.03 -7.95 4.48
C THR A 24 4.31 -8.11 3.00
N THR A 25 5.58 -8.30 2.68
CA THR A 25 6.02 -8.78 1.36
C THR A 25 5.84 -10.29 1.27
N SER A 26 5.81 -10.83 0.04
CA SER A 26 5.83 -12.29 -0.21
C SER A 26 7.01 -13.00 0.44
N ASN A 27 8.12 -12.28 0.67
CA ASN A 27 9.36 -12.81 1.24
C ASN A 27 9.38 -12.73 2.77
N GLY A 28 8.26 -12.36 3.41
CA GLY A 28 8.13 -12.30 4.87
C GLY A 28 8.60 -10.99 5.51
N HIS A 29 9.17 -10.05 4.75
CA HIS A 29 9.53 -8.74 5.30
C HIS A 29 8.30 -7.90 5.63
N VAL A 30 8.37 -7.15 6.73
CA VAL A 30 7.34 -6.20 7.16
C VAL A 30 7.77 -4.77 6.78
N LEU A 31 6.85 -4.05 6.16
CA LEU A 31 7.00 -2.68 5.69
C LEU A 31 6.00 -1.77 6.39
N ARG A 32 6.45 -0.58 6.78
CA ARG A 32 5.59 0.53 7.19
C ARG A 32 5.57 1.59 6.10
N VAL A 33 4.40 2.01 5.67
CA VAL A 33 4.28 3.09 4.68
C VAL A 33 4.59 4.44 5.34
N CYS A 34 5.60 5.13 4.85
CA CYS A 34 6.02 6.44 5.36
C CYS A 34 5.47 7.58 4.52
N LEU A 35 5.41 7.40 3.19
CA LEU A 35 4.95 8.43 2.26
C LEU A 35 4.24 7.77 1.07
N VAL A 36 3.17 8.39 0.61
CA VAL A 36 2.47 8.03 -0.63
C VAL A 36 2.41 9.28 -1.50
N ASN A 37 3.11 9.26 -2.63
CA ASN A 37 3.07 10.33 -3.61
C ASN A 37 2.31 9.86 -4.85
N THR A 38 1.10 10.39 -5.03
CA THR A 38 0.23 10.05 -6.16
C THR A 38 0.63 10.74 -7.45
N GLU A 39 1.30 11.89 -7.40
CA GLU A 39 1.78 12.59 -8.60
C GLU A 39 2.93 11.82 -9.25
N SER A 40 3.91 11.40 -8.44
CA SER A 40 5.06 10.61 -8.92
C SER A 40 4.81 9.10 -8.93
N GLN A 41 3.62 8.65 -8.54
CA GLN A 41 3.22 7.24 -8.48
C GLN A 41 4.17 6.36 -7.63
N LYS A 42 4.62 6.88 -6.48
CA LYS A 42 5.58 6.21 -5.60
C LYS A 42 5.07 6.08 -4.16
N VAL A 43 5.53 5.04 -3.49
CA VAL A 43 5.29 4.75 -2.08
C VAL A 43 6.64 4.50 -1.41
N VAL A 44 6.95 5.28 -0.39
CA VAL A 44 8.16 5.10 0.42
C VAL A 44 7.80 4.31 1.66
N CYS A 45 8.56 3.26 1.94
CA CYS A 45 8.36 2.37 3.06
C CYS A 45 9.63 2.23 3.89
N GLU A 46 9.46 2.13 5.20
CA GLU A 46 10.49 1.69 6.13
C GLU A 46 10.39 0.18 6.31
N LEU A 47 11.53 -0.52 6.28
CA LEU A 47 11.58 -1.96 6.51
C LEU A 47 11.78 -2.22 8.01
N LEU A 48 10.92 -3.02 8.62
CA LEU A 48 11.04 -3.36 10.04
C LEU A 48 12.39 -4.05 10.30
N GLY A 49 13.13 -3.55 11.29
CA GLY A 49 14.46 -4.06 11.64
C GLY A 49 15.59 -3.52 10.76
N ARG A 50 15.34 -2.52 9.90
CA ARG A 50 16.39 -1.81 9.15
C ARG A 50 16.23 -0.29 9.28
N ASN A 51 17.35 0.42 9.27
CA ASN A 51 17.40 1.89 9.36
C ASN A 51 17.42 2.56 7.97
N TYR A 52 16.71 2.02 6.98
CA TYR A 52 16.62 2.63 5.65
C TYR A 52 15.22 2.50 5.05
N THR A 53 14.93 3.41 4.12
CA THR A 53 13.66 3.43 3.39
C THR A 53 13.82 2.89 1.97
N ILE A 54 12.77 2.24 1.46
CA ILE A 54 12.69 1.73 0.09
C ILE A 54 11.51 2.38 -0.62
N SER A 55 11.71 2.77 -1.88
CA SER A 55 10.64 3.28 -2.74
C SER A 55 10.11 2.19 -3.67
N TYR A 56 8.79 2.13 -3.80
CA TYR A 56 8.07 1.19 -4.67
C TYR A 56 7.04 1.93 -5.53
N PRO A 57 6.67 1.41 -6.71
CA PRO A 57 5.58 1.98 -7.50
C PRO A 57 4.22 1.78 -6.80
N LEU A 58 3.38 2.82 -6.82
CA LEU A 58 2.04 2.81 -6.23
C LEU A 58 1.15 1.68 -6.79
N ALA A 59 1.29 1.39 -8.09
CA ALA A 59 0.55 0.33 -8.76
C ALA A 59 0.78 -1.07 -8.15
N VAL A 60 1.97 -1.32 -7.57
CA VAL A 60 2.29 -2.64 -6.98
C VAL A 60 1.47 -2.87 -5.70
N PHE A 61 1.27 -1.83 -4.89
CA PHE A 61 0.37 -1.88 -3.73
C PHE A 61 -1.09 -2.06 -4.14
N GLN A 62 -1.54 -1.31 -5.16
CA GLN A 62 -2.90 -1.40 -5.66
C GLN A 62 -3.24 -2.77 -6.27
N SER A 63 -2.23 -3.49 -6.78
CA SER A 63 -2.40 -4.85 -7.29
C SER A 63 -2.75 -5.86 -6.21
N GLY A 64 -2.29 -5.63 -4.96
CA GLY A 64 -2.45 -6.55 -3.83
C GLY A 64 -1.73 -7.90 -3.98
N LYS A 65 -0.92 -8.10 -5.03
CA LYS A 65 -0.24 -9.39 -5.31
C LYS A 65 1.01 -9.59 -4.45
N MET A 66 1.83 -8.55 -4.32
CA MET A 66 3.14 -8.62 -3.65
C MET A 66 3.09 -8.18 -2.18
N PHE A 67 2.12 -7.33 -1.84
CA PHE A 67 1.99 -6.73 -0.53
C PHE A 67 0.65 -7.11 0.07
N LYS A 68 0.68 -7.83 1.20
CA LYS A 68 -0.52 -8.12 1.98
C LYS A 68 -0.60 -7.12 3.13
N ARG A 69 -1.72 -6.40 3.22
CA ARG A 69 -1.96 -5.45 4.31
C ARG A 69 -2.09 -6.22 5.62
N LEU A 70 -1.28 -5.90 6.61
CA LEU A 70 -1.30 -6.56 7.92
C LEU A 70 -2.48 -6.13 8.81
N GLY A 71 -3.19 -5.08 8.41
CA GLY A 71 -4.12 -4.40 9.30
C GLY A 71 -3.33 -3.60 10.33
N GLY A 72 -3.76 -2.36 10.56
CA GLY A 72 -3.24 -1.52 11.61
C GLY A 72 -4.44 -0.74 12.11
N ALA A 73 -4.72 -0.87 13.40
CA ALA A 73 -5.75 -0.08 14.07
C ALA A 73 -5.51 1.40 13.74
N VAL A 74 -6.56 2.07 13.27
CA VAL A 74 -6.65 3.52 13.34
C VAL A 74 -7.02 3.87 14.78
#